data_AF-A0A8T7JS37-F1
#
_entry.id   AF-A0A8T7JS37-F1
#
_cell.length_a   1.000
_cell.length_b   1.000
_cell.length_c   1.000
_cell.angle_alpha   90.00
_cell.angle_beta   90.00
_cell.angle_gamma   90.00
#
_symmetry.space_group_name_H-M   'P 1'
#
loop_
_entity.id
_entity.type
_entity.pdbx_description
1 polymer ?
#
loop_
_entity_poly.entity_id
_entity_poly.type
_entity_poly.pdbx_seq_one_letter_code
_entity_poly.pdbx_strand_id
1 'polypeptide(L)'
;MKEFLTAEKIDVPAEFKRNARRFLYYQLYRASLPLGEFLESSVRVTQTRLKHFNLNDLQQSSSMQAILDGLLQNGDFLLKE
;
A
#
# COMPACT_ATOMS: atom_id res chain seq x y z
N MET A 1 -20.23 25.64 -3.58
CA MET A 1 -19.24 25.17 -4.58
C MET A 1 -18.64 26.32 -5.40
N LYS A 2 -19.43 27.22 -6.00
CA LYS A 2 -18.89 28.42 -6.68
C LYS A 2 -17.95 29.23 -5.79
N GLU A 3 -18.36 29.49 -4.55
CA GLU A 3 -17.55 30.23 -3.56
C GLU A 3 -16.20 29.57 -3.23
N PHE A 4 -16.14 28.24 -3.16
CA PHE A 4 -14.90 27.51 -2.91
C PHE A 4 -13.97 27.53 -4.14
N LEU A 5 -14.55 27.48 -5.34
CA LEU A 5 -13.81 27.54 -6.61
C LEU A 5 -13.30 28.95 -6.95
N THR A 6 -13.94 30.00 -6.41
CA THR A 6 -13.54 31.41 -6.61
C THR A 6 -12.73 31.99 -5.44
N ALA A 7 -12.47 31.21 -4.39
CA ALA A 7 -11.71 31.67 -3.24
C ALA A 7 -10.22 31.80 -3.59
N GLU A 8 -9.63 32.98 -3.37
CA GLU A 8 -8.20 33.23 -3.58
C GLU A 8 -7.32 32.45 -2.59
N LYS A 9 -7.85 32.16 -1.40
CA LYS A 9 -7.19 31.37 -0.36
C LYS A 9 -8.20 30.42 0.29
N ILE A 10 -7.80 29.15 0.42
CA ILE A 10 -8.54 28.13 1.14
C ILE A 10 -7.82 27.85 2.45
N ASP A 11 -8.39 28.28 3.57
CA ASP A 11 -7.89 27.91 4.89
C ASP A 11 -8.34 26.47 5.21
N VAL A 12 -7.38 25.54 5.17
CA VAL A 12 -7.61 24.12 5.45
C VAL A 12 -7.46 23.85 6.95
N PRO A 13 -8.51 23.38 7.65
CA PRO A 13 -8.44 22.99 9.05
C PRO A 13 -7.29 22.01 9.32
N ALA A 14 -6.63 22.15 10.48
CA ALA A 14 -5.50 21.31 10.86
C ALA A 14 -5.88 19.81 10.90
N GLU A 15 -7.12 19.48 11.27
CA GLU A 15 -7.62 18.11 11.27
C GLU A 15 -7.63 17.46 9.88
N PHE A 16 -7.96 18.21 8.83
CA PHE A 16 -7.97 17.67 7.46
C PHE A 16 -6.56 17.37 6.97
N LYS A 17 -5.57 18.20 7.35
CA LYS A 17 -4.16 17.91 7.07
C LYS A 17 -3.70 16.63 7.77
N ARG A 18 -4.10 16.44 9.04
CA ARG A 18 -3.80 15.23 9.80
C ARG A 18 -4.45 14.00 9.18
N ASN A 19 -5.72 14.09 8.79
CA ASN A 19 -6.46 12.99 8.17
C ASN A 19 -5.88 12.62 6.80
N ALA A 20 -5.52 13.62 5.98
CA ALA A 20 -4.86 13.40 4.69
C ALA A 20 -3.52 12.65 4.85
N ARG A 21 -2.72 13.00 5.86
CA ARG A 21 -1.47 12.27 6.16
C ARG A 21 -1.72 10.84 6.60
N ARG A 22 -2.71 10.61 7.47
CA ARG A 22 -3.10 9.25 7.88
C ARG A 22 -3.58 8.43 6.70
N PHE A 23 -4.45 8.99 5.87
CA PHE A 23 -4.92 8.36 4.66
C PHE A 23 -3.75 7.98 3.74
N LEU A 24 -2.84 8.91 3.48
CA LEU A 24 -1.67 8.66 2.64
C LEU A 24 -0.74 7.59 3.24
N TYR A 25 -0.55 7.57 4.56
CA TYR A 25 0.18 6.51 5.24
C TYR A 25 -0.45 5.13 5.02
N TYR A 26 -1.78 5.01 5.21
CA TYR A 26 -2.47 3.74 4.95
C TYR A 26 -2.33 3.32 3.49
N GLN A 27 -2.55 4.24 2.55
CA GLN A 27 -2.44 3.93 1.13
C GLN A 27 -1.02 3.49 0.75
N LEU A 28 0.01 4.21 1.21
CA LEU A 28 1.39 3.98 0.78
C LEU A 28 2.07 2.82 1.52
N TYR A 29 1.71 2.54 2.76
CA TYR A 29 2.39 1.53 3.58
C TYR A 29 1.52 0.33 3.92
N ARG A 30 0.23 0.52 4.21
CA ARG A 30 -0.64 -0.56 4.67
C ARG A 30 -1.20 -1.36 3.50
N ALA A 31 -1.59 -0.66 2.44
CA ALA A 31 -2.16 -1.26 1.24
C ALA A 31 -1.09 -1.64 0.19
N SER A 32 0.07 -0.98 0.21
CA SER A 32 1.20 -1.37 -0.65
C SER A 32 1.86 -2.61 -0.09
N LEU A 33 1.46 -3.79 -0.56
CA LEU A 33 2.03 -5.06 -0.12
C LEU A 33 3.40 -5.27 -0.80
N PRO A 34 4.54 -5.10 -0.10
CA PRO A 34 5.85 -5.23 -0.72
C PRO A 34 6.14 -6.69 -1.09
N LEU A 35 6.45 -6.94 -2.36
CA LEU A 35 6.89 -8.24 -2.87
C LEU A 35 8.34 -8.24 -3.36
N GLY A 36 9.11 -7.18 -3.05
CA GLY A 36 10.49 -7.02 -3.49
C GLY A 36 11.40 -8.18 -3.06
N GLU A 37 11.09 -8.81 -1.92
CA GLU A 37 11.80 -10.01 -1.46
C GLU A 37 11.58 -11.23 -2.35
N PHE A 38 10.61 -11.23 -3.25
CA PHE A 38 10.31 -12.34 -4.18
C PHE A 38 10.58 -11.96 -5.64
N LEU A 39 10.98 -10.72 -5.89
CA LEU A 39 11.18 -10.17 -7.22
C LEU A 39 12.65 -9.88 -7.47
N GLU A 40 13.06 -10.04 -8.72
CA GLU A 40 14.36 -9.60 -9.22
C GLU A 40 14.20 -8.89 -10.57
N SER A 41 15.20 -8.11 -10.95
CA SER A 41 15.21 -7.40 -12.23
C SER A 41 15.12 -8.38 -13.41
N SER A 42 14.27 -8.06 -14.39
CA SER A 42 14.27 -8.76 -15.67
C SER A 42 15.37 -8.21 -16.60
N VAL A 43 15.53 -8.82 -17.77
CA VAL A 43 16.41 -8.31 -18.85
C VAL A 43 15.98 -6.90 -19.29
N ARG A 44 14.67 -6.61 -19.22
CA ARG A 44 14.11 -5.28 -19.47
C ARG A 44 14.00 -4.52 -18.15
N VAL A 45 14.56 -3.31 -18.10
CA VAL A 45 14.64 -2.45 -16.88
C VAL A 45 13.27 -2.07 -16.32
N THR A 46 12.21 -2.11 -17.13
CA THR A 46 10.83 -1.79 -16.72
C THR A 46 10.05 -2.98 -16.19
N GLN A 47 10.67 -4.16 -16.08
CA GLN A 47 10.01 -5.40 -15.70
C GLN A 47 10.75 -6.10 -14.57
N THR A 48 10.00 -6.82 -13.75
CA THR A 48 10.53 -7.73 -12.74
C THR A 48 10.13 -9.15 -13.10
N ARG A 49 10.86 -10.12 -12.56
CA ARG A 49 10.49 -11.53 -12.58
C ARG A 49 10.54 -12.10 -11.17
N LEU A 50 9.89 -13.23 -10.96
CA LEU A 50 10.04 -13.97 -9.71
C LEU A 50 11.47 -14.51 -9.62
N LYS A 51 12.12 -14.29 -8.48
CA LYS A 51 13.39 -14.93 -8.17
C LYS A 51 13.16 -16.33 -7.63
N HIS A 52 14.22 -17.12 -7.47
CA HIS A 52 14.12 -18.37 -6.74
C HIS A 52 14.02 -18.09 -5.22
N PHE A 53 13.02 -18.65 -4.55
CA PHE A 53 12.81 -18.51 -3.10
C PHE A 53 12.16 -19.77 -2.53
N ASN A 54 12.30 -19.98 -1.21
CA ASN A 54 11.65 -21.11 -0.57
C ASN A 54 10.18 -20.79 -0.26
N LEU A 55 9.33 -21.82 -0.29
CA LEU A 55 7.91 -21.66 0.06
C LEU A 55 7.72 -21.15 1.49
N ASN A 56 8.57 -21.58 2.43
CA ASN A 56 8.50 -21.13 3.82
C ASN A 56 8.73 -19.61 3.94
N ASP A 57 9.64 -19.05 3.15
CA ASP A 57 9.92 -17.61 3.14
C ASP A 57 8.68 -16.84 2.65
N LEU A 58 7.99 -17.38 1.63
CA LEU A 58 6.74 -16.82 1.12
C LEU A 58 5.62 -16.85 2.17
N GLN A 59 5.47 -17.95 2.90
CA GLN A 59 4.45 -18.11 3.94
C GLN A 59 4.67 -17.20 5.16
N GLN A 60 5.93 -16.90 5.47
CA GLN A 60 6.30 -16.01 6.58
C GLN A 60 6.19 -14.52 6.23
N SER A 61 6.06 -14.18 4.94
CA SER A 61 5.93 -12.78 4.50
C SER A 61 4.63 -12.14 4.98
N SER A 62 4.74 -10.93 5.54
CA SER A 62 3.60 -10.11 5.96
C SER A 62 2.65 -9.79 4.79
N SER A 63 3.19 -9.53 3.61
CA SER A 63 2.43 -9.28 2.38
C SER A 63 1.56 -10.48 2.01
N MET A 64 2.14 -11.69 2.08
CA MET A 64 1.38 -12.90 1.76
C MET A 64 0.35 -13.25 2.81
N GLN A 65 0.65 -13.00 4.09
CA GLN A 65 -0.33 -13.16 5.16
C GLN A 65 -1.52 -12.21 4.96
N ALA A 66 -1.28 -10.95 4.60
CA ALA A 66 -2.35 -9.98 4.29
C ALA A 66 -3.20 -10.42 3.09
N ILE A 67 -2.59 -10.97 2.04
CA ILE A 67 -3.32 -11.53 0.88
C ILE A 67 -4.18 -12.73 1.29
N LEU A 68 -3.61 -13.68 2.05
CA LEU A 68 -4.33 -14.88 2.49
C LEU A 68 -5.47 -14.54 3.43
N ASP A 69 -5.28 -13.59 4.35
CA ASP A 69 -6.32 -13.08 5.24
C ASP A 69 -7.48 -12.48 4.43
N GLY A 70 -7.18 -11.61 3.46
CA GLY A 70 -8.18 -11.03 2.56
C GLY A 70 -8.95 -12.07 1.75
N LEU A 71 -8.26 -13.07 1.18
CA LEU A 71 -8.89 -14.10 0.33
C LEU A 71 -9.67 -15.15 1.11
N LEU A 72 -9.16 -15.61 2.26
CA LEU A 72 -9.68 -16.78 2.96
C LEU A 72 -10.54 -16.41 4.17
N GLN A 73 -10.33 -15.23 4.76
CA GLN A 73 -10.96 -14.81 6.02
C GLN A 73 -11.86 -13.59 5.85
N ASN A 74 -12.08 -13.11 4.61
CA ASN A 74 -12.74 -11.84 4.31
C ASN A 74 -12.08 -10.64 5.02
N GLY A 75 -10.75 -10.66 5.10
CA GLY A 75 -9.93 -9.56 5.62
C GLY A 75 -9.87 -8.34 4.70
N ASP A 76 -9.12 -7.32 5.12
CA ASP A 76 -9.04 -6.01 4.45
C ASP A 76 -7.86 -5.86 3.46
N PHE A 77 -7.06 -6.92 3.28
CA PHE A 77 -5.85 -6.95 2.46
C PHE A 77 -4.77 -5.94 2.91
N LEU A 78 -4.77 -5.53 4.19
CA LEU A 78 -3.77 -4.62 4.74
C LEU A 78 -2.71 -5.36 5.55
N LEU A 79 -1.48 -4.82 5.52
CA LEU A 79 -0.46 -5.21 6.51
C LEU A 79 -0.97 -4.94 7.93
N LYS A 80 -0.52 -5.72 8.92
CA LYS A 80 -0.89 -5.51 10.34
C LYS A 80 -0.08 -4.38 10.99
N GLU A 81 -0.60 -3.79 12.08
CA GLU A 81 0.04 -2.66 12.79
C GLU A 81 1.21 -3.14 13.64
#